data_AF-A0A847C1R5-F1
#
_entry.id   AF-A0A847C1R5-F1
#
_cell.length_a   1.000
_cell.length_b   1.000
_cell.length_c   1.000
_cell.angle_alpha   90.00
_cell.angle_beta   90.00
_cell.angle_gamma   90.00
#
_symmetry.space_group_name_H-M   'P 1'
#
loop_
_entity.id
_entity.type
_entity.pdbx_description
1 polymer ?
#
loop_
_entity_poly.entity_id
_entity_poly.type
_entity_poly.pdbx_seq_one_letter_code
_entity_poly.pdbx_strand_id
1 'polypeptide(L)'
;NESEEKTLELTKIKKNLDAIGSYLLRQIDEDVKSYQPIQKYSAMPKDTPDWASHFDAALRIACQVPTEILFAAAQAAKQLVALADVCNTSLLSDVGVGLELCRAAMLASRFTIMTNAKGMQDEVFAMTLNRENAILFSEIDGIIDAGLKKVEASLA
;
A
#
# COMPACT_ATOMS: atom_id res chain seq x y z
N ASN A 1 -0.24 -7.07 35.13
CA ASN A 1 0.68 -8.24 35.04
C ASN A 1 0.95 -8.54 33.56
N GLU A 2 1.92 -9.39 33.20
CA GLU A 2 2.33 -9.68 31.80
C GLU A 2 1.17 -10.11 30.87
N SER A 3 0.17 -10.82 31.38
CA SER A 3 -1.02 -11.25 30.62
C SER A 3 -1.94 -10.09 30.23
N GLU A 4 -2.09 -9.09 31.11
CA GLU A 4 -2.88 -7.88 30.82
C GLU A 4 -2.20 -7.01 29.76
N GLU A 5 -0.87 -6.94 29.78
CA GLU A 5 -0.07 -6.18 28.80
C GLU A 5 -0.19 -6.78 27.40
N LYS A 6 -0.04 -8.11 27.26
CA LYS A 6 -0.27 -8.83 26.00
C LYS A 6 -1.69 -8.65 25.48
N THR A 7 -2.69 -8.69 26.35
CA THR A 7 -4.10 -8.49 25.97
C THR A 7 -4.34 -7.08 25.44
N LEU A 8 -3.74 -6.07 26.07
CA LEU A 8 -3.83 -4.68 25.63
C LEU A 8 -3.16 -4.48 24.26
N GLU A 9 -1.99 -5.07 24.06
CA GLU A 9 -1.26 -5.02 22.80
C GLU A 9 -2.03 -5.69 21.66
N LEU A 10 -2.55 -6.90 21.87
CA LEU A 10 -3.42 -7.59 20.91
C LEU A 10 -4.64 -6.75 20.52
N THR A 11 -5.29 -6.12 21.50
CA THR A 11 -6.45 -5.25 21.26
C THR A 11 -6.07 -4.04 20.42
N LYS A 12 -4.91 -3.44 20.68
CA LYS A 12 -4.39 -2.30 19.90
C LYS A 12 -4.08 -2.70 18.46
N ILE A 13 -3.36 -3.80 18.26
CA ILE A 13 -3.01 -4.32 16.93
C ILE A 13 -4.28 -4.62 16.14
N LYS A 14 -5.25 -5.32 16.74
CA LYS A 14 -6.53 -5.62 16.10
C LYS A 14 -7.23 -4.34 15.65
N LYS A 15 -7.36 -3.35 16.53
CA LYS A 15 -8.01 -2.06 16.22
C LYS A 15 -7.32 -1.35 15.05
N ASN A 16 -5.99 -1.37 15.00
CA ASN A 16 -5.24 -0.76 13.91
C ASN A 16 -5.45 -1.50 12.58
N LEU A 17 -5.40 -2.84 12.59
CA LEU A 17 -5.65 -3.66 11.40
C LEU A 17 -7.08 -3.49 10.88
N ASP A 18 -8.09 -3.45 11.77
CA ASP A 18 -9.49 -3.19 11.37
C ASP A 18 -9.64 -1.81 10.71
N ALA A 19 -8.97 -0.79 11.26
CA ALA A 19 -8.99 0.56 10.71
C ALA A 19 -8.29 0.64 9.34
N ILE A 20 -7.15 -0.04 9.18
CA ILE A 20 -6.42 -0.11 7.91
C ILE A 20 -7.25 -0.87 6.87
N GLY A 21 -7.84 -2.01 7.22
CA GLY A 21 -8.72 -2.77 6.32
C GLY A 21 -9.91 -1.95 5.85
N SER A 22 -10.57 -1.24 6.77
CA SER A 22 -11.66 -0.31 6.45
C SER A 22 -11.19 0.84 5.55
N TYR A 23 -9.98 1.34 5.76
CA TYR A 23 -9.40 2.39 4.93
C TYR A 23 -9.12 1.89 3.51
N LEU A 24 -8.49 0.71 3.36
CA LEU A 24 -8.21 0.09 2.08
C LEU A 24 -9.49 -0.21 1.29
N LEU A 25 -10.57 -0.65 1.95
CA LEU A 25 -11.86 -0.86 1.28
C LEU A 25 -12.43 0.44 0.69
N ARG A 26 -12.26 1.58 1.37
CA ARG A 26 -12.67 2.89 0.82
C ARG A 26 -11.83 3.32 -0.37
N GLN A 27 -10.57 2.89 -0.45
CA GLN A 27 -9.71 3.21 -1.59
C GLN A 27 -10.23 2.64 -2.91
N ILE A 28 -11.10 1.61 -2.89
CA ILE A 28 -11.73 1.09 -4.10
C ILE A 28 -12.55 2.18 -4.80
N ASP A 29 -13.41 2.87 -4.05
CA ASP A 29 -14.26 3.94 -4.61
C ASP A 29 -13.43 5.19 -4.93
N GLU A 30 -12.41 5.49 -4.12
CA GLU A 30 -11.52 6.62 -4.39
C GLU A 30 -10.66 6.39 -5.64
N ASP A 31 -10.23 5.16 -5.93
CA ASP A 31 -9.47 4.83 -7.15
C ASP A 31 -10.29 5.15 -8.40
N VAL A 32 -11.56 4.71 -8.41
CA VAL A 32 -12.50 5.01 -9.49
C VAL A 32 -12.64 6.52 -9.70
N LYS A 33 -12.83 7.30 -8.63
CA LYS A 33 -12.94 8.77 -8.71
C LYS A 33 -11.66 9.41 -9.21
N SER A 34 -10.50 8.97 -8.70
CA SER A 34 -9.19 9.50 -9.07
C SER A 34 -8.84 9.24 -10.54
N TYR A 35 -9.42 8.19 -11.14
CA TYR A 35 -9.20 7.81 -12.53
C TYR A 35 -10.13 8.53 -13.53
N GLN A 36 -11.28 9.05 -13.09
CA GLN A 36 -12.24 9.77 -13.96
C GLN A 36 -11.61 10.91 -14.79
N PRO A 37 -10.69 11.74 -14.25
CA PRO A 37 -10.00 12.76 -15.04
C PRO A 37 -9.19 12.16 -16.20
N ILE A 38 -8.44 11.06 -15.97
CA ILE A 38 -7.69 10.37 -17.02
C ILE A 38 -8.63 9.91 -18.13
N GLN A 39 -9.76 9.29 -17.78
CA GLN A 39 -10.76 8.85 -18.76
C GLN A 39 -11.29 10.01 -19.60
N LYS A 40 -11.66 11.11 -18.94
CA LYS A 40 -12.18 12.32 -19.60
C LYS A 40 -11.17 12.88 -20.61
N TYR A 41 -9.93 13.10 -20.20
CA TYR A 41 -8.94 13.73 -21.06
C TYR A 41 -8.40 12.77 -22.13
N SER A 42 -8.35 11.46 -21.87
CA SER A 42 -8.01 10.46 -22.89
C SER A 42 -8.99 10.42 -24.06
N ALA A 43 -10.25 10.83 -23.85
CA ALA A 43 -11.27 10.89 -24.88
C ALA A 43 -11.26 12.21 -25.69
N MET A 44 -10.43 13.19 -25.32
CA MET A 44 -10.35 14.49 -26.00
C MET A 44 -9.24 14.51 -27.06
N PRO A 45 -9.38 15.30 -28.15
CA PRO A 45 -8.29 15.60 -29.07
C PRO A 45 -7.10 16.23 -28.33
N LYS A 46 -5.88 15.78 -28.63
CA LYS A 46 -4.65 16.24 -27.94
C LYS A 46 -4.29 17.69 -28.23
N ASP A 47 -4.83 18.27 -29.29
CA ASP A 47 -4.70 19.67 -29.68
C ASP A 47 -5.71 20.59 -28.96
N THR A 48 -6.58 20.04 -28.10
CA THR A 48 -7.44 20.83 -27.23
C THR A 48 -6.56 21.78 -26.37
N PRO A 49 -6.91 23.08 -26.26
CA PRO A 49 -6.19 24.00 -25.40
C PRO A 49 -6.04 23.44 -23.98
N ASP A 50 -4.85 23.60 -23.40
CA ASP A 50 -4.49 23.15 -22.06
C ASP A 50 -4.58 21.63 -21.81
N TRP A 51 -4.82 20.81 -22.84
CA TRP A 51 -4.96 19.35 -22.72
C TRP A 51 -3.77 18.71 -22.01
N ALA A 52 -2.55 19.05 -22.42
CA ALA A 52 -1.33 18.47 -21.86
C ALA A 52 -1.18 18.78 -20.36
N SER A 53 -1.45 20.02 -19.96
CA SER A 53 -1.38 20.43 -18.55
C SER A 53 -2.46 19.73 -17.72
N HIS A 54 -3.67 19.59 -18.26
CA HIS A 54 -4.75 18.91 -17.56
C HIS A 54 -4.55 17.40 -17.47
N PHE A 55 -4.00 16.77 -18.52
CA PHE A 55 -3.68 15.35 -18.52
C PHE A 55 -2.55 15.04 -17.52
N ASP A 56 -1.52 15.89 -17.44
CA ASP A 56 -0.47 15.78 -16.43
C ASP A 56 -1.05 15.86 -15.00
N ALA A 57 -1.93 16.83 -14.74
CA ALA A 57 -2.60 16.94 -13.44
C ALA A 57 -3.48 15.71 -13.13
N ALA A 58 -4.17 15.16 -14.12
CA ALA A 58 -4.97 13.94 -13.98
C ALA A 58 -4.11 12.72 -13.60
N LEU A 59 -2.93 12.58 -14.20
CA LEU A 59 -1.98 11.52 -13.85
C LEU A 59 -1.49 11.64 -12.41
N ARG A 60 -1.22 12.87 -11.93
CA ARG A 60 -0.83 13.10 -10.52
C ARG A 60 -1.94 12.71 -9.55
N ILE A 61 -3.18 13.06 -9.86
CA ILE A 61 -4.35 12.67 -9.06
C ILE A 61 -4.49 11.14 -9.00
N ALA A 62 -4.38 10.46 -10.15
CA ALA A 62 -4.48 9.01 -10.22
C ALA A 62 -3.32 8.26 -9.53
N CYS A 63 -2.24 8.95 -9.17
CA CYS A 63 -1.17 8.38 -8.35
C CYS A 63 -1.47 8.43 -6.84
N GLN A 64 -2.45 9.21 -6.39
CA GLN A 64 -2.73 9.39 -4.95
C GLN A 64 -3.21 8.07 -4.33
N VAL A 65 -4.24 7.46 -4.90
CA VAL A 65 -4.84 6.24 -4.35
C VAL A 65 -3.87 5.04 -4.29
N PRO A 66 -3.12 4.68 -5.35
CA PRO A 66 -2.16 3.59 -5.23
C PRO A 66 -1.04 3.90 -4.23
N THR A 67 -0.67 5.17 -4.05
CA THR A 67 0.29 5.60 -3.02
C THR A 67 -0.28 5.37 -1.62
N GLU A 68 -1.54 5.73 -1.37
CA GLU A 68 -2.25 5.47 -0.11
C GLU A 68 -2.36 3.97 0.19
N ILE A 69 -2.68 3.14 -0.83
CA ILE A 69 -2.72 1.68 -0.69
C ILE A 69 -1.34 1.13 -0.29
N LEU A 70 -0.27 1.62 -0.91
CA LEU A 70 1.10 1.20 -0.60
C LEU A 70 1.46 1.54 0.85
N PHE A 71 1.18 2.75 1.31
CA PHE A 71 1.43 3.16 2.69
C PHE A 71 0.57 2.37 3.71
N ALA A 72 -0.70 2.15 3.41
CA ALA A 72 -1.60 1.40 4.28
C ALA A 72 -1.17 -0.09 4.39
N ALA A 73 -0.79 -0.71 3.28
CA ALA A 73 -0.27 -2.08 3.27
C ALA A 73 1.08 -2.18 4.02
N ALA A 74 1.94 -1.17 3.90
CA ALA A 74 3.18 -1.09 4.68
C ALA A 74 2.93 -1.02 6.19
N GLN A 75 1.94 -0.23 6.62
CA GLN A 75 1.53 -0.16 8.02
C GLN A 75 0.92 -1.47 8.51
N ALA A 76 0.09 -2.12 7.69
CA ALA A 76 -0.47 -3.43 8.02
C ALA A 76 0.62 -4.49 8.21
N ALA A 77 1.63 -4.54 7.33
CA ALA A 77 2.77 -5.44 7.47
C ALA A 77 3.51 -5.23 8.81
N LYS A 78 3.75 -3.98 9.21
CA LYS A 78 4.34 -3.66 10.52
C LYS A 78 3.48 -4.14 11.69
N GLN A 79 2.15 -3.98 11.61
CA GLN A 79 1.23 -4.50 12.64
C GLN A 79 1.20 -6.03 12.68
N LEU A 80 1.29 -6.71 11.53
CA LEU A 80 1.30 -8.17 11.42
C LEU A 80 2.59 -8.77 11.98
N VAL A 81 3.74 -8.12 11.78
CA VAL A 81 5.00 -8.55 12.43
C VAL A 81 4.88 -8.43 13.94
N ALA A 82 4.34 -7.33 14.47
CA ALA A 82 4.09 -7.21 15.90
C ALA A 82 3.08 -8.27 16.40
N LEU A 83 2.05 -8.58 15.60
CA LEU A 83 1.08 -9.63 15.94
C LEU A 83 1.76 -10.99 16.10
N ALA A 84 2.75 -11.30 15.27
CA ALA A 84 3.51 -12.54 15.33
C ALA A 84 4.24 -12.75 16.67
N ASP A 85 4.52 -11.69 17.42
CA ASP A 85 5.21 -11.75 18.72
C ASP A 85 4.27 -12.06 19.89
N VAL A 86 2.98 -11.74 19.74
CA VAL A 86 2.00 -11.80 20.84
C VAL A 86 0.82 -12.73 20.58
N CYS A 87 0.62 -13.19 19.35
CA CYS A 87 -0.47 -14.11 19.01
C CYS A 87 -0.16 -15.56 19.43
N ASN A 88 -1.22 -16.39 19.47
CA ASN A 88 -1.05 -17.83 19.60
C ASN A 88 -0.29 -18.39 18.40
N THR A 89 0.56 -19.39 18.63
CA THR A 89 1.34 -20.04 17.55
C THR A 89 0.46 -20.61 16.45
N SER A 90 -0.74 -21.09 16.79
CA SER A 90 -1.73 -21.58 15.82
C SER A 90 -2.22 -20.54 14.83
N LEU A 91 -1.97 -19.24 15.05
CA LEU A 91 -2.37 -18.13 14.17
C LEU A 91 -1.19 -17.61 13.32
N LEU A 92 0.02 -18.16 13.46
CA LEU A 92 1.19 -17.66 12.72
C LEU A 92 1.05 -17.88 11.21
N SER A 93 0.36 -18.93 10.76
CA SER A 93 0.04 -19.11 9.34
C SER A 93 -0.82 -17.97 8.79
N ASP A 94 -1.81 -17.50 9.55
CA ASP A 94 -2.67 -16.39 9.15
C ASP A 94 -1.89 -15.07 9.07
N VAL A 95 -0.93 -14.88 9.99
CA VAL A 95 0.02 -13.76 9.93
C VAL A 95 0.86 -13.82 8.66
N GLY A 96 1.39 -15.01 8.31
CA GLY A 96 2.16 -15.21 7.08
C GLY A 96 1.35 -14.88 5.81
N VAL A 97 0.10 -15.32 5.75
CA VAL A 97 -0.81 -14.97 4.65
C VAL A 97 -1.02 -13.45 4.58
N GLY A 98 -1.29 -12.80 5.71
CA GLY A 98 -1.47 -11.34 5.75
C GLY A 98 -0.22 -10.58 5.27
N LEU A 99 0.97 -11.06 5.63
CA LEU A 99 2.24 -10.47 5.22
C LEU A 99 2.45 -10.53 3.71
N GLU A 100 2.20 -11.69 3.08
CA GLU A 100 2.30 -11.83 1.62
C GLU A 100 1.26 -11.00 0.88
N LEU A 101 0.03 -10.90 1.41
CA LEU A 101 -1.00 -10.03 0.82
C LEU A 101 -0.59 -8.56 0.89
N CYS A 102 0.04 -8.11 1.98
CA CYS A 102 0.58 -6.75 2.08
C CYS A 102 1.69 -6.51 1.04
N ARG A 103 2.63 -7.45 0.88
CA ARG A 103 3.68 -7.37 -0.14
C ARG A 103 3.09 -7.25 -1.54
N ALA A 104 2.13 -8.11 -1.88
CA ALA A 104 1.47 -8.11 -3.17
C ALA A 104 0.74 -6.80 -3.44
N ALA A 105 0.00 -6.27 -2.46
CA ALA A 105 -0.69 -4.98 -2.57
C ALA A 105 0.29 -3.83 -2.82
N MET A 106 1.39 -3.78 -2.06
CA MET A 106 2.41 -2.74 -2.25
C MET A 106 3.07 -2.83 -3.63
N LEU A 107 3.40 -4.05 -4.10
CA LEU A 107 4.01 -4.24 -5.41
C LEU A 107 3.04 -3.84 -6.55
N ALA A 108 1.76 -4.23 -6.44
CA ALA A 108 0.74 -3.86 -7.40
C ALA A 108 0.55 -2.33 -7.47
N SER A 109 0.47 -1.65 -6.31
CA SER A 109 0.41 -0.19 -6.24
C SER A 109 1.59 0.48 -6.93
N ARG A 110 2.81 -0.06 -6.77
CA ARG A 110 4.00 0.48 -7.45
C ARG A 110 3.88 0.39 -8.97
N PHE A 111 3.35 -0.69 -9.51
CA PHE A 111 3.14 -0.81 -10.95
C PHE A 111 2.16 0.25 -11.48
N THR A 112 1.08 0.51 -10.76
CA THR A 112 0.13 1.58 -11.11
C THR A 112 0.79 2.95 -11.06
N ILE A 113 1.54 3.24 -10.00
CA ILE A 113 2.27 4.51 -9.84
C ILE A 113 3.27 4.71 -10.97
N MET A 114 4.09 3.71 -11.27
CA MET A 114 5.08 3.76 -12.34
C MET A 114 4.44 3.98 -13.71
N THR A 115 3.28 3.37 -13.95
CA THR A 115 2.53 3.51 -15.21
C THR A 115 2.05 4.95 -15.40
N ASN A 116 1.44 5.55 -14.37
CA ASN A 116 0.97 6.93 -14.42
C ASN A 116 2.14 7.93 -14.46
N ALA A 117 3.19 7.69 -13.66
CA ALA A 117 4.39 8.53 -13.62
C ALA A 117 5.10 8.60 -14.98
N LYS A 118 5.10 7.51 -15.77
CA LYS A 118 5.66 7.49 -17.13
C LYS A 118 4.95 8.46 -18.09
N GLY A 119 3.69 8.79 -17.83
CA GLY A 119 2.92 9.72 -18.66
C GLY A 119 3.08 11.19 -18.27
N MET A 120 3.72 11.48 -17.14
CA MET A 120 3.83 12.85 -16.60
C MET A 120 4.86 13.66 -17.38
N GLN A 121 4.58 14.95 -17.56
CA GLN A 121 5.51 15.95 -18.10
C GLN A 121 6.51 16.43 -17.03
N ASP A 122 6.10 16.42 -15.76
CA ASP A 122 6.96 16.78 -14.63
C ASP A 122 7.83 15.60 -14.21
N GLU A 123 8.98 15.48 -14.87
CA GLU A 123 9.94 14.41 -14.65
C GLU A 123 10.47 14.38 -13.21
N VAL A 124 10.66 15.56 -12.59
CA VAL A 124 11.17 15.66 -11.22
C VAL A 124 10.16 15.06 -10.24
N PHE A 125 8.88 15.41 -10.39
CA PHE A 125 7.82 14.81 -9.59
C PHE A 125 7.70 13.30 -9.82
N ALA A 126 7.68 12.86 -11.08
CA ALA A 126 7.60 11.44 -11.43
C ALA A 126 8.77 10.61 -10.85
N MET A 127 10.00 11.13 -10.94
CA MET A 127 11.19 10.48 -10.39
C MET A 127 11.15 10.43 -8.85
N THR A 128 10.73 11.52 -8.21
CA THR A 128 10.60 11.59 -6.75
C THR A 128 9.59 10.57 -6.24
N LEU A 129 8.40 10.55 -6.84
CA LEU A 129 7.34 9.61 -6.49
C LEU A 129 7.79 8.15 -6.65
N ASN A 130 8.44 7.80 -7.77
CA ASN A 130 8.95 6.44 -7.97
C ASN A 130 10.02 6.06 -6.96
N ARG A 131 10.92 6.99 -6.62
CA ARG A 131 12.00 6.77 -5.66
C ARG A 131 11.47 6.53 -4.26
N GLU A 132 10.55 7.37 -3.79
CA GLU A 132 9.95 7.26 -2.45
C GLU A 132 9.24 5.91 -2.28
N ASN A 133 8.44 5.53 -3.27
CA ASN A 133 7.72 4.25 -3.25
C ASN A 133 8.66 3.04 -3.34
N ALA A 134 9.77 3.15 -4.07
CA ALA A 134 10.78 2.09 -4.13
C ALA A 134 11.53 1.92 -2.80
N ILE A 135 11.88 3.04 -2.14
CA ILE A 135 12.54 3.02 -0.82
C ILE A 135 11.62 2.37 0.21
N LEU A 136 10.37 2.83 0.30
CA LEU A 136 9.42 2.26 1.25
C LEU A 136 9.18 0.77 0.98
N PHE A 137 9.00 0.37 -0.28
CA PHE A 137 8.84 -1.04 -0.61
C PHE A 137 10.04 -1.87 -0.16
N SER A 138 11.26 -1.44 -0.45
CA SER A 138 12.46 -2.17 -0.05
C SER A 138 12.60 -2.29 1.48
N GLU A 139 12.25 -1.24 2.24
CA GLU A 139 12.25 -1.28 3.71
C GLU A 139 11.26 -2.34 4.22
N ILE A 140 10.01 -2.27 3.74
CA ILE A 140 8.95 -3.12 4.24
C ILE A 140 9.13 -4.56 3.77
N ASP A 141 9.63 -4.78 2.56
CA ASP A 141 9.87 -6.13 2.04
C ASP A 141 10.87 -6.90 2.91
N GLY A 142 11.91 -6.21 3.41
CA GLY A 142 12.82 -6.79 4.40
C GLY A 142 12.16 -7.10 5.75
N ILE A 143 11.21 -6.28 6.19
CA ILE A 143 10.40 -6.53 7.40
C ILE A 143 9.49 -7.76 7.20
N ILE A 144 8.86 -7.86 6.04
CA ILE A 144 8.01 -8.98 5.65
C ILE A 144 8.83 -10.27 5.62
N ASP A 145 10.00 -10.28 4.98
CA ASP A 145 10.90 -11.44 4.95
C ASP A 145 11.30 -11.92 6.35
N ALA A 146 11.63 -10.98 7.25
CA ALA A 146 11.95 -11.34 8.63
C ALA A 146 10.75 -11.96 9.36
N GLY A 147 9.55 -11.41 9.16
CA GLY A 147 8.30 -11.97 9.70
C GLY A 147 7.99 -13.37 9.16
N LEU A 148 8.13 -13.57 7.85
CA LEU A 148 7.88 -14.86 7.21
C LEU A 148 8.84 -15.94 7.69
N LYS A 149 10.12 -15.64 7.85
CA LYS A 149 11.09 -16.60 8.44
C LYS A 149 10.66 -17.08 9.82
N LYS A 150 10.08 -16.19 10.64
CA LYS A 150 9.55 -16.56 11.96
C LYS A 150 8.33 -17.49 11.83
N VAL A 151 7.44 -17.19 10.89
CA VAL A 151 6.27 -18.03 10.60
C VAL A 151 6.72 -19.42 10.13
N GLU A 152 7.61 -19.50 9.15
CA GLU A 152 8.14 -20.76 8.61
C GLU A 152 8.82 -21.60 9.71
N ALA A 153 9.64 -20.97 10.56
CA ALA A 153 10.28 -21.65 11.68
C ALA A 153 9.28 -22.22 12.71
N SER A 154 8.07 -21.66 12.80
CA SER A 154 7.02 -22.17 13.69
C SER A 154 6.22 -23.35 13.10
N LEU A 155 6.33 -23.58 11.79
CA LEU A 155 5.63 -24.64 11.06
C LEU A 155 6.49 -25.90 10.85
N ALA A 156 7.79 -25.81 11.11
CA ALA A 156 8.75 -26.91 11.03
C ALA A 156 8.75 -27.76 12.31
#